data_AF-A0A1H1CVD5-F1
#
_entry.id   AF-A0A1H1CVD5-F1
#
_cell.length_a   1.000
_cell.length_b   1.000
_cell.length_c   1.000
_cell.angle_alpha   90.00
_cell.angle_beta   90.00
_cell.angle_gamma   90.00
#
_symmetry.space_group_name_H-M   'P 1'
#
loop_
_entity.id
_entity.type
_entity.pdbx_description
1 polymer ?
#
loop_
_entity_poly.entity_id
_entity_poly.type
_entity_poly.pdbx_seq_one_letter_code
_entity_poly.pdbx_strand_id
1 'polypeptide(L)' 'MLIDKSKLQPLLWAVVGAWRAGDQDLQVHTDALDEFLGELTVEEVALGLLEEIQQLTRRASAAEQQLQEVAHG' A
#
# COMPACT_ATOMS: atom_id res chain seq x y z
N MET A 1 6.58 7.54 0.38
CA MET A 1 5.18 8.00 0.41
C MET A 1 4.67 7.96 1.85
N LEU A 2 3.84 8.92 2.27
CA LEU A 2 3.22 8.94 3.60
C LEU A 2 1.71 8.71 3.47
N ILE A 3 1.28 7.45 3.46
CA ILE A 3 -0.14 7.07 3.43
C ILE A 3 -0.44 6.09 4.56
N ASP A 4 -1.59 6.24 5.20
CA ASP A 4 -2.03 5.30 6.23
C ASP A 4 -2.55 4.00 5.58
N LYS A 5 -1.65 3.02 5.45
CA LYS A 5 -1.95 1.72 4.85
C LYS A 5 -3.10 0.98 5.56
N SER A 6 -3.30 1.22 6.86
CA SER A 6 -4.36 0.59 7.65
C SER A 6 -5.75 1.13 7.28
N LYS A 7 -5.83 2.39 6.84
CA LYS A 7 -7.05 3.02 6.35
C LYS A 7 -7.26 2.77 4.85
N LEU A 8 -6.18 2.71 4.07
CA LEU A 8 -6.24 2.41 2.64
C LEU A 8 -6.84 1.03 2.35
N GLN A 9 -6.41 -0.01 3.07
CA GLN A 9 -6.82 -1.38 2.82
C GLN A 9 -8.35 -1.61 2.86
N PRO A 10 -9.09 -1.21 3.91
CA PRO A 10 -10.54 -1.41 3.97
C PRO A 10 -11.29 -0.63 2.88
N LEU A 11 -10.81 0.56 2.48
CA LEU A 11 -11.42 1.34 1.39
C LEU A 11 -11.29 0.63 0.04
N LEU A 12 -10.10 0.13 -0.28
CA LEU A 12 -9.88 -0.67 -1.49
C LEU A 12 -10.77 -1.91 -1.51
N TRP A 13 -10.92 -2.61 -0.38
CA TRP A 13 -11.78 -3.78 -0.31
C TRP A 13 -13.27 -3.47 -0.44
N ALA A 14 -13.73 -2.33 0.07
CA ALA A 14 -15.11 -1.89 -0.11
C ALA A 14 -15.43 -1.65 -1.59
N VAL A 15 -14.55 -0.94 -2.31
CA VAL A 15 -14.70 -0.72 -3.77
C VAL A 15 -14.70 -2.04 -4.54
N VAL A 16 -13.73 -2.92 -4.27
CA VAL A 16 -13.65 -4.23 -4.94
C VAL A 16 -14.87 -5.10 -4.62
N GLY A 17 -15.34 -5.08 -3.38
CA GLY A 17 -16.53 -5.82 -2.94
C GLY A 17 -17.79 -5.36 -3.67
N ALA A 18 -18.05 -4.05 -3.67
CA ALA A 18 -19.21 -3.47 -4.35
C ALA A 18 -19.16 -3.69 -5.87
N TRP A 19 -18.00 -3.53 -6.50
CA TRP A 19 -17.82 -3.79 -7.93
C TRP A 19 -18.11 -5.25 -8.28
N ARG A 20 -17.60 -6.20 -7.50
CA ARG A 20 -17.84 -7.64 -7.71
C ARG A 20 -19.29 -8.04 -7.50
N ALA A 21 -19.98 -7.39 -6.57
CA ALA A 21 -21.38 -7.66 -6.29
C ALA A 21 -22.35 -7.00 -7.29
N GLY A 22 -21.87 -6.09 -8.15
CA GLY A 22 -22.73 -5.23 -8.95
C GLY A 22 -23.58 -4.31 -8.07
N ASP A 23 -23.04 -3.91 -6.92
CA ASP A 23 -23.74 -3.13 -5.91
C ASP A 23 -24.01 -1.70 -6.39
N GLN A 24 -25.15 -1.14 -6.01
CA GLN A 24 -25.50 0.26 -6.29
C GLN A 24 -24.63 1.23 -5.48
N ASP A 25 -24.02 0.76 -4.39
CA ASP A 25 -23.17 1.55 -3.50
C ASP A 25 -21.72 1.71 -4.00
N LEU A 26 -21.38 1.18 -5.19
CA LEU A 26 -20.04 1.31 -5.78
C LEU A 26 -19.54 2.76 -5.85
N GLN A 27 -20.43 3.70 -6.18
CA GLN A 27 -20.09 5.13 -6.24
C GLN A 27 -19.66 5.65 -4.86
N VAL A 28 -20.40 5.32 -3.80
CA VAL A 28 -20.11 5.76 -2.42
C VAL A 28 -18.74 5.29 -1.96
N HIS A 29 -18.40 4.03 -2.26
CA HIS A 29 -17.09 3.49 -1.91
C HIS A 29 -15.96 4.11 -2.72
N THR A 30 -16.20 4.44 -3.99
CA THR A 30 -15.21 5.09 -4.85
C THR A 30 -14.98 6.53 -4.40
N ASP A 31 -16.03 7.28 -4.08
CA ASP A 31 -15.93 8.65 -3.55
C ASP A 31 -15.17 8.69 -2.22
N ALA A 32 -15.43 7.74 -1.32
CA ALA A 32 -14.72 7.63 -0.04
C ALA A 32 -13.22 7.28 -0.23
N LEU A 33 -12.89 6.47 -1.23
CA LEU A 33 -11.51 6.19 -1.60
C LEU A 33 -10.84 7.45 -2.19
N ASP A 34 -11.50 8.14 -3.11
CA ASP A 34 -10.98 9.36 -3.75
C ASP A 34 -10.74 10.47 -2.71
N GLU A 35 -11.67 10.67 -1.77
CA GLU A 35 -11.49 11.62 -0.66
C GLU A 35 -10.27 11.26 0.20
N PHE A 36 -10.08 9.97 0.50
CA PHE A 36 -8.93 9.51 1.27
C PHE A 36 -7.60 9.69 0.53
N LEU A 37 -7.59 9.48 -0.78
CA LEU A 37 -6.40 9.61 -1.61
C LEU A 37 -6.02 11.07 -1.90
N GLY A 38 -7.01 11.97 -1.92
CA GLY A 38 -6.81 13.38 -2.22
C GLY A 38 -6.35 13.58 -3.67
N GLU A 39 -5.16 14.13 -3.86
CA GLU A 39 -4.60 14.37 -5.21
C GLU A 39 -3.93 13.13 -5.81
N LEU A 40 -3.71 12.08 -5.01
CA LEU A 40 -3.04 10.87 -5.47
C LEU A 40 -4.02 9.95 -6.18
N THR A 41 -3.55 9.32 -7.24
CA THR A 41 -4.26 8.20 -7.87
C THR A 41 -3.95 6.89 -7.15
N VAL A 42 -4.83 5.89 -7.31
CA VAL A 42 -4.57 4.52 -6.85
C VAL A 42 -3.26 3.97 -7.45
N GLU A 43 -2.94 4.33 -8.70
CA GLU A 43 -1.71 3.91 -9.38
C GLU A 43 -0.46 4.49 -8.71
N GLU A 44 -0.44 5.81 -8.45
CA GLU A 44 0.69 6.46 -7.77
C GLU A 44 0.91 5.89 -6.37
N VAL A 45 -0.18 5.60 -5.66
CA VAL A 45 -0.10 4.92 -4.36
C VAL A 45 0.47 3.51 -4.51
N ALA A 46 0.01 2.73 -5.47
CA ALA A 46 0.52 1.38 -5.71
C ALA A 46 2.01 1.39 -6.05
N LEU A 47 2.45 2.27 -6.95
CA LEU A 47 3.85 2.44 -7.32
C LEU A 47 4.70 2.87 -6.11
N GLY A 48 4.21 3.82 -5.31
CA GLY A 48 4.89 4.27 -4.09
C GLY A 48 5.02 3.16 -3.05
N LEU A 49 4.01 2.29 -2.89
CA LEU A 49 4.08 1.14 -1.99
C LEU A 49 5.08 0.08 -2.48
N LEU A 50 5.13 -0.17 -3.80
CA LEU A 50 6.10 -1.08 -4.39
C LEU A 50 7.53 -0.59 -4.18
N GLU A 51 7.78 0.70 -4.39
CA GLU A 51 9.09 1.29 -4.14
C GLU A 51 9.47 1.18 -2.65
N GLU A 52 8.54 1.46 -1.74
CA GLU A 52 8.78 1.33 -0.30
C GLU A 52 9.14 -0.11 0.09
N ILE A 53 8.44 -1.11 -0.44
CA ILE A 53 8.76 -2.53 -0.23
C ILE A 53 10.18 -2.83 -0.73
N GLN A 54 10.54 -2.38 -1.94
CA GLN A 54 11.90 -2.59 -2.47
C GLN A 54 12.97 -1.96 -1.58
N GLN A 55 12.74 -0.74 -1.08
CA GLN A 55 13.66 -0.07 -0.17
C GLN A 55 13.80 -0.82 1.15
N LEU A 56 12.69 -1.28 1.74
CA LEU A 56 12.70 -2.04 2.98
C LEU A 56 13.41 -3.39 2.81
N THR A 57 13.15 -4.11 1.72
CA THR A 57 13.84 -5.37 1.41
C THR A 57 15.35 -5.17 1.28
N ARG A 58 15.80 -4.14 0.54
CA ARG A 58 17.23 -3.83 0.42
C ARG A 58 17.88 -3.57 1.79
N ARG A 59 17.19 -2.83 2.66
CA ARG A 59 17.68 -2.54 4.02
C ARG A 59 17.73 -3.78 4.90
N ALA A 60 16.72 -4.64 4.83
CA ALA A 60 16.70 -5.91 5.55
C ALA A 60 17.88 -6.79 5.15
N SER A 61 18.10 -6.97 3.83
CA SER A 61 19.23 -7.77 3.33
C SER A 61 20.59 -7.19 3.72
N ALA A 62 20.76 -5.87 3.68
CA ALA A 62 22.00 -5.23 4.12
C ALA A 62 22.25 -5.44 5.62
N ALA A 63 21.20 -5.33 6.45
CA ALA A 63 21.31 -5.57 7.89
C ALA A 63 21.65 -7.05 8.19
N GLU A 64 21.07 -8.00 7.45
CA GLU A 64 21.39 -9.42 7.56
C GLU A 64 22.86 -9.70 7.23
N GLN A 65 23.41 -9.08 6.18
CA GLN A 65 24.83 -9.21 5.81
C GLN A 65 25.75 -8.66 6.91
N GLN A 66 25.44 -7.48 7.46
CA GLN A 66 26.22 -6.90 8.56
C GLN A 66 26.23 -7.78 9.81
N LEU A 67 25.09 -8.40 10.15
CA LEU A 67 25.00 -9.34 11.26
C LEU A 67 25.83 -10.60 11.02
N GLN A 68 25.86 -11.10 9.77
CA GLN A 68 26.69 -12.25 9.41
C GLN A 68 28.18 -11.90 9.50
N GLU A 69 28.61 -10.74 9.02
CA GLU A 69 30.00 -10.29 9.12
C GLU A 69 30.48 -10.18 10.58
N VAL A 70 29.65 -9.62 11.47
CA VAL A 70 29.96 -9.53 12.91
C VAL A 70 29.96 -10.89 13.60
N ALA A 71 29.11 -11.82 13.16
CA ALA A 71 29.04 -13.15 13.76
C ALA A 71 30.21 -14.08 13.35
N HIS A 72 30.88 -13.79 12.23
CA HIS A 72 31.96 -14.62 11.68
C HIS A 72 33.35 -13.95 11.74
N GLY A 73 33.45 -12.71 12.22
CA GLY A 73 34.70 -11.97 12.44
C GLY A 73 35.11 -11.94 13.91
#